data_AF-A0A7W9UTM9-F1
#
_entry.id   AF-A0A7W9UTM9-F1
#
_cell.length_a   1.000
_cell.length_b   1.000
_cell.length_c   1.000
_cell.angle_alpha   90.00
_cell.angle_beta   90.00
_cell.angle_gamma   90.00
#
_symmetry.space_group_name_H-M   'P 1'
#
loop_
_entity.id
_entity.type
_entity.pdbx_description
1 polymer ?
#
loop_
_entity_poly.entity_id
_entity_poly.type
_entity_poly.pdbx_seq_one_letter_code
_entity_poly.pdbx_strand_id
1 'polypeptide(L)'
;MAELRIAVSRLRRELAALPADFPDRAIAEDELAALAAMAAGGLPEIPRLRSSLLLIAGAIGSVSALARGLGGVREAVELFGRPPGPG
;
A
#
# COMPACT_ATOMS: atom_id res chain seq x y z
N MET A 1 -13.08 2.02 -3.69
CA MET A 1 -12.67 1.08 -2.61
C MET A 1 -12.15 -0.26 -3.11
N ALA A 2 -12.71 -0.83 -4.17
CA ALA A 2 -12.27 -2.13 -4.69
C ALA A 2 -10.83 -2.11 -5.26
N GLU A 3 -10.46 -1.06 -5.99
CA GLU A 3 -9.13 -0.91 -6.60
C GLU A 3 -8.00 -0.90 -5.56
N LEU A 4 -8.15 -0.13 -4.48
CA LEU A 4 -7.19 -0.13 -3.36
C LEU A 4 -7.06 -1.51 -2.73
N ARG A 5 -8.18 -2.21 -2.50
CA ARG A 5 -8.16 -3.57 -1.95
C ARG A 5 -7.45 -4.56 -2.88
N ILE A 6 -7.64 -4.44 -4.19
CA ILE A 6 -6.97 -5.27 -5.19
C ILE A 6 -5.46 -4.98 -5.20
N ALA A 7 -5.06 -3.72 -5.24
CA ALA A 7 -3.66 -3.30 -5.24
C ALA A 7 -2.92 -3.77 -3.97
N VAL A 8 -3.54 -3.58 -2.79
CA VAL A 8 -3.00 -4.02 -1.51
C VAL A 8 -2.87 -5.55 -1.46
N SER A 9 -3.88 -6.28 -1.93
CA SER A 9 -3.84 -7.75 -1.97
C SER A 9 -2.73 -8.28 -2.89
N ARG A 10 -2.47 -7.59 -4.01
CA ARG A 10 -1.38 -7.92 -4.92
C ARG A 10 -0.02 -7.67 -4.27
N LEU A 11 0.18 -6.50 -3.64
CA LEU A 11 1.43 -6.17 -2.97
C LEU A 11 1.77 -7.16 -1.85
N ARG A 12 0.77 -7.63 -1.09
CA ARG A 12 0.97 -8.69 -0.09
C ARG A 12 1.47 -10.00 -0.69
N ARG A 13 0.97 -10.40 -1.86
CA ARG A 13 1.43 -11.61 -2.55
C ARG A 13 2.86 -11.45 -3.07
N GLU A 14 3.19 -10.27 -3.61
CA GLU A 14 4.55 -9.97 -4.08
C GLU A 14 5.54 -9.97 -2.89
N LEU A 15 5.16 -9.42 -1.74
CA LEU A 15 5.97 -9.45 -0.51
C LEU A 15 6.16 -10.87 0.04
N ALA A 16 5.11 -11.69 0.05
CA ALA A 16 5.18 -13.08 0.49
C ALA A 16 6.01 -13.99 -0.45
N ALA A 17 6.25 -13.54 -1.69
CA ALA A 17 7.11 -14.24 -2.64
C ALA A 17 8.60 -13.88 -2.50
N LEU A 18 8.94 -12.88 -1.68
CA LEU A 18 10.34 -12.53 -1.41
C LEU A 18 11.00 -13.49 -0.41
N PRO A 19 12.33 -13.68 -0.48
CA PRO A 19 13.08 -14.45 0.51
C PRO A 19 12.86 -13.92 1.94
N ALA A 20 12.83 -14.84 2.91
CA ALA A 20 12.53 -14.52 4.32
C ALA A 20 13.60 -13.66 5.01
N ASP A 21 14.80 -13.55 4.43
CA ASP A 21 15.94 -12.78 4.98
C ASP A 21 15.79 -11.26 4.81
N PHE A 22 14.61 -10.79 4.42
CA PHE A 22 14.31 -9.37 4.25
C PHE A 22 14.16 -8.69 5.63
N PRO A 23 15.11 -7.81 6.04
CA PRO A 23 15.27 -7.36 7.43
C PRO A 23 14.03 -6.71 8.04
N ASP A 24 13.19 -6.08 7.20
CA ASP A 24 12.02 -5.31 7.61
C ASP A 24 10.71 -5.93 7.13
N ARG A 25 10.70 -7.22 6.79
CA ARG A 25 9.54 -7.92 6.22
C ARG A 25 8.33 -7.87 7.13
N ALA A 26 8.52 -8.17 8.42
CA ALA A 26 7.43 -8.19 9.39
C ALA A 26 6.78 -6.80 9.53
N ILE A 27 7.60 -5.75 9.57
CA ILE A 27 7.13 -4.35 9.63
C ILE A 27 6.32 -4.00 8.38
N ALA A 28 6.83 -4.36 7.19
CA ALA A 28 6.12 -4.13 5.94
C ALA A 28 4.79 -4.90 5.88
N GLU A 29 4.77 -6.16 6.32
CA GLU A 29 3.55 -6.99 6.36
C GLU A 29 2.48 -6.44 7.31
N ASP A 30 2.89 -6.01 8.51
CA ASP A 30 1.99 -5.40 9.51
C ASP A 30 1.38 -4.09 9.01
N GLU A 31 2.19 -3.20 8.42
CA GLU A 31 1.69 -1.96 7.82
C GLU A 31 0.76 -2.23 6.63
N LEU A 32 1.06 -3.24 5.80
CA LEU A 32 0.18 -3.68 4.72
C LEU A 32 -1.16 -4.22 5.23
N ALA A 33 -1.15 -4.91 6.37
CA ALA A 33 -2.38 -5.38 7.02
C ALA A 33 -3.22 -4.22 7.55
N ALA A 34 -2.58 -3.21 8.18
CA ALA A 34 -3.25 -1.99 8.63
C ALA A 34 -3.86 -1.21 7.46
N LEU A 35 -3.13 -1.09 6.35
CA LEU A 35 -3.61 -0.46 5.12
C LEU A 35 -4.82 -1.20 4.53
N ALA A 36 -4.79 -2.53 4.53
CA ALA A 36 -5.91 -3.37 4.08
C ALA A 36 -7.16 -3.18 4.96
N ALA A 37 -6.98 -3.10 6.28
CA ALA A 37 -8.08 -2.88 7.23
C ALA A 37 -8.72 -1.51 7.03
N MET A 38 -7.92 -0.45 6.85
CA MET A 38 -8.41 0.90 6.53
C MET A 38 -9.18 0.93 5.20
N ALA A 39 -8.68 0.23 4.17
CA ALA A 39 -9.35 0.12 2.88
C ALA A 39 -10.66 -0.68 2.94
N ALA A 40 -10.79 -1.62 3.89
CA ALA A 40 -12.00 -2.40 4.13
C ALA A 40 -13.03 -1.64 4.99
N GLY A 41 -12.58 -0.77 5.90
CA GLY A 41 -13.41 -0.05 6.87
C GLY A 41 -14.26 1.12 6.31
N GLY A 42 -14.23 1.39 5.01
CA GLY A 42 -15.18 2.31 4.35
C GLY A 42 -14.82 3.80 4.40
N LEU A 43 -14.01 4.26 5.36
CA LEU A 43 -13.57 5.66 5.49
C LEU A 43 -12.06 5.80 5.74
N PRO A 44 -11.21 5.50 4.74
CA PRO A 44 -9.78 5.65 4.90
C PRO A 44 -9.39 7.14 4.82
N GLU A 45 -8.69 7.63 5.83
CA GLU A 45 -8.13 8.97 5.84
C GLU A 45 -6.97 9.07 4.83
N ILE A 46 -7.10 9.91 3.80
CA ILE A 46 -6.06 10.10 2.77
C ILE A 46 -4.67 10.40 3.35
N PRO A 47 -4.51 11.30 4.36
CA PRO A 47 -3.20 11.57 4.95
C PRO A 47 -2.61 10.33 5.63
N ARG A 48 -3.46 9.52 6.28
CA ARG A 48 -3.06 8.29 6.95
C ARG A 48 -2.64 7.21 5.95
N LEU A 49 -3.38 7.03 4.86
CA LEU A 49 -3.01 6.14 3.75
C LEU A 49 -1.64 6.51 3.15
N ARG A 50 -1.41 7.81 2.93
CA ARG A 50 -0.13 8.32 2.41
C ARG A 50 1.03 8.08 3.38
N SER A 51 0.80 8.29 4.68
CA SER A 51 1.80 8.03 5.72
C SER A 51 2.19 6.56 5.77
N SER A 52 1.21 5.63 5.83
CA SER A 52 1.48 4.19 5.79
C SER A 52 2.19 3.77 4.50
N LEU A 53 1.85 4.35 3.35
CA LEU A 53 2.57 4.08 2.10
C LEU A 53 4.05 4.47 2.16
N LEU A 54 4.38 5.61 2.77
CA LEU A 54 5.77 6.04 2.94
C LEU A 54 6.54 5.15 3.91
N LEU A 55 5.89 4.69 4.99
CA LEU A 55 6.49 3.72 5.92
C LEU A 55 6.76 2.38 5.21
N ILE A 56 5.79 1.88 4.45
CA ILE A 56 5.94 0.67 3.64
C ILE A 56 7.08 0.84 2.63
N ALA A 57 7.19 1.99 1.96
CA ALA A 57 8.27 2.28 1.02
C ALA A 57 9.65 2.34 1.70
N GLY A 58 9.73 2.92 2.90
CA GLY A 58 10.95 2.97 3.70
C GLY A 58 11.39 1.61 4.22
N ALA A 59 10.44 0.79 4.70
CA ALA A 59 10.68 -0.57 5.17
C ALA A 59 11.02 -1.53 4.03
N ILE A 60 10.41 -1.37 2.85
CA ILE A 60 10.71 -2.19 1.67
C ILE A 60 12.06 -1.82 1.03
N GLY A 61 12.52 -0.57 1.16
CA GLY A 61 13.73 -0.09 0.51
C GLY A 61 13.64 -0.08 -1.02
N SER A 62 14.77 0.08 -1.72
CA SER A 62 14.87 0.10 -3.19
C SER A 62 14.66 -1.27 -3.87
N VAL A 63 13.81 -2.14 -3.32
CA VAL A 63 13.48 -3.45 -3.93
C VAL A 63 12.62 -3.22 -5.17
N SER A 64 13.27 -3.25 -6.33
CA SER A 64 12.64 -3.05 -7.64
C SER A 64 11.52 -4.05 -7.94
N ALA A 65 11.56 -5.26 -7.36
CA ALA A 65 10.51 -6.27 -7.49
C ALA A 65 9.15 -5.80 -6.94
N LEU A 66 9.16 -4.96 -5.89
CA LEU A 66 7.96 -4.43 -5.24
C LEU A 66 7.54 -3.06 -5.77
N ALA A 67 8.37 -2.43 -6.61
CA ALA A 67 8.09 -1.10 -7.15
C ALA A 67 6.79 -1.05 -7.98
N ARG A 68 6.47 -2.13 -8.73
CA ARG A 68 5.21 -2.22 -9.48
C ARG A 68 3.99 -2.33 -8.58
N GLY A 69 4.03 -3.21 -7.57
CA GLY A 69 2.96 -3.34 -6.58
C GLY A 69 2.74 -2.04 -5.82
N LEU A 70 3.81 -1.41 -5.34
CA LEU A 70 3.79 -0.15 -4.59
C LEU A 70 3.23 1.01 -5.44
N GLY A 71 3.61 1.10 -6.73
CA GLY A 71 3.06 2.06 -7.67
C GLY A 71 1.55 1.93 -7.84
N GLY A 72 1.04 0.69 -7.98
CA GLY A 72 -0.39 0.44 -8.07
C GLY A 72 -1.18 0.84 -6.81
N VAL A 73 -0.62 0.65 -5.61
CA VAL A 73 -1.27 1.13 -4.38
C VAL A 73 -1.23 2.65 -4.31
N ARG A 74 -0.13 3.30 -4.71
CA ARG A 74 -0.01 4.76 -4.76
C ARG A 74 -1.05 5.38 -5.69
N GLU A 75 -1.19 4.87 -6.91
CA GLU A 75 -2.21 5.33 -7.86
C GLU A 75 -3.62 5.18 -7.29
N ALA A 76 -3.90 4.03 -6.68
CA ALA A 76 -5.19 3.80 -6.04
C ALA A 76 -5.47 4.84 -4.95
N VAL A 77 -4.51 5.14 -4.07
CA VAL A 77 -4.63 6.18 -3.03
C VAL A 77 -4.83 7.58 -3.62
N GLU A 78 -4.13 7.91 -4.71
CA GLU A 78 -4.28 9.19 -5.41
C GLU A 78 -5.69 9.36 -6.00
N LEU A 79 -6.33 8.28 -6.48
CA LEU A 79 -7.71 8.30 -6.96
C LEU A 79 -8.72 8.62 -5.84
N PHE A 80 -8.48 8.23 -4.58
CA PHE A 80 -9.34 8.64 -3.46
C PHE A 80 -9.11 10.09 -3.04
N GLY A 81 -7.91 10.62 -3.26
CA GLY A 81 -7.50 11.95 -2.82
C GLY A 81 -7.81 13.05 -3.81
N ARG A 82 -8.32 12.73 -5.01
CA ARG A 82 -8.70 13.75 -6.01
C ARG A 82 -10.03 14.38 -5.57
N PRO A 83 -10.08 15.70 -5.27
CA PRO A 83 -11.36 16.38 -5.13
C PRO A 83 -12.15 16.22 -6.45
N PRO A 84 -13.48 16.05 -6.42
CA PRO A 84 -14.27 16.12 -7.65
C PRO A 84 -13.91 17.46 -8.30
N GLY A 85 -13.31 17.40 -9.49
CA GLY A 85 -12.86 18.60 -10.19
C GLY A 85 -14.05 19.56 -10.37
N PRO A 86 -13.82 20.88 -10.36
CA PRO A 86 -14.89 21.82 -10.71
C PRO A 86 -15.36 21.49 -12.13
N GLY A 87 -16.59 20.99 -12.23
CA GLY A 87 -17.33 20.91 -13.48
C GLY A 87 -17.89 22.26 -13.88
#